data_AF-A0A7W5DHU7-F1
#
_entry.id   AF-A0A7W5DHU7-F1
#
_cell.length_a   1.000
_cell.length_b   1.000
_cell.length_c   1.000
_cell.angle_alpha   90.00
_cell.angle_beta   90.00
_cell.angle_gamma   90.00
#
_symmetry.space_group_name_H-M   'P 1'
#
loop_
_entity.id
_entity.type
_entity.pdbx_description
1 polymer ?
#
loop_
_entity_poly.entity_id
_entity_poly.type
_entity_poly.pdbx_seq_one_letter_code
_entity_poly.pdbx_strand_id
1 'polypeptide(L)'
;MALMIQVPPGHQDRTGGEKRNTENRDAEQQGWRSEIDLNIAGLGRVKASLWMQAHSVEIELNAAQELTRRQLEGGIESLRSRLAGHGFEEVRIDLNGPVEGQLS
;
A
#
# COMPACT_ATOMS: atom_id res chain seq x y z
N MET A 1 16.63 -1.90 18.44
CA MET A 1 16.08 -2.32 17.13
C MET A 1 16.50 -1.25 16.12
N ALA A 2 17.08 -1.62 14.98
CA ALA A 2 17.63 -0.66 14.01
C ALA A 2 16.76 -0.65 12.74
N LEU A 3 16.31 0.53 12.34
CA LEU A 3 15.56 0.74 11.11
C LEU A 3 16.56 0.90 9.95
N MET A 4 16.59 -0.06 9.04
CA MET A 4 17.52 -0.07 7.91
C MET A 4 16.86 0.63 6.72
N ILE A 5 17.18 1.91 6.54
CA ILE A 5 16.73 2.70 5.39
C ILE A 5 17.69 2.39 4.23
N GLN A 6 17.22 1.61 3.25
CA GLN A 6 17.99 1.37 2.02
C GLN A 6 17.88 2.62 1.13
N VAL A 7 18.92 3.45 1.21
CA VAL A 7 19.11 4.61 0.33
C VAL A 7 19.36 4.09 -1.09
N PRO A 8 18.63 4.55 -2.13
CA PRO A 8 18.78 4.03 -3.48
C PRO A 8 20.20 4.26 -4.00
N PRO A 9 20.81 3.27 -4.69
CA PRO A 9 22.15 3.40 -5.25
C PRO A 9 22.10 4.29 -6.49
N GLY A 10 22.20 5.61 -6.28
CA GLY A 10 22.23 6.62 -7.36
C GLY A 10 23.57 7.36 -7.48
N HIS A 11 24.59 6.99 -6.71
CA HIS A 11 25.88 7.67 -6.79
C HIS A 11 27.04 6.72 -6.48
N GLN A 12 27.50 5.99 -7.51
CA GLN A 12 28.91 5.63 -7.65
C GLN A 12 29.22 5.04 -9.05
N ASP A 13 30.05 5.80 -9.74
CA ASP A 13 31.07 5.48 -10.76
C ASP A 13 31.05 4.16 -11.55
N ARG A 14 31.34 4.32 -12.85
CA ARG A 14 31.66 3.27 -13.83
C ARG A 14 32.69 2.27 -13.29
N THR A 15 32.36 0.98 -13.20
CA THR A 15 33.16 -0.12 -13.82
C THR A 15 32.49 -1.49 -13.73
N GLY A 16 32.29 -2.13 -14.88
CA GLY A 16 32.41 -3.58 -15.17
C GLY A 16 31.70 -4.63 -14.32
N GLY A 17 30.90 -5.50 -14.95
CA GLY A 17 30.57 -6.82 -14.39
C GLY A 17 29.30 -7.45 -14.93
N GLU A 18 29.45 -8.55 -15.65
CA GLU A 18 28.47 -9.23 -16.49
C GLU A 18 27.63 -10.32 -15.77
N LYS A 19 26.37 -10.53 -16.25
CA LYS A 19 25.46 -11.72 -16.09
C LYS A 19 24.84 -11.96 -14.69
N ARG A 20 23.57 -12.37 -14.49
CA ARG A 20 22.57 -13.08 -15.31
C ARG A 20 21.17 -12.99 -14.63
N ASN A 21 20.18 -12.58 -15.42
CA ASN A 21 18.77 -13.02 -15.46
C ASN A 21 18.06 -13.49 -14.18
N THR A 22 17.04 -12.73 -13.73
CA THR A 22 15.62 -13.15 -13.65
C THR A 22 14.78 -11.96 -13.15
N GLU A 23 13.78 -11.57 -13.96
CA GLU A 23 12.60 -10.76 -13.58
C GLU A 23 12.85 -9.53 -12.70
N ASN A 24 13.38 -8.46 -13.28
CA ASN A 24 13.21 -7.13 -12.71
C ASN A 24 12.63 -6.19 -13.77
N ARG A 25 11.40 -6.50 -14.18
CA ARG A 25 10.60 -5.66 -15.09
C ARG A 25 9.76 -4.62 -14.34
N ASP A 26 10.11 -4.33 -13.07
CA ASP A 26 9.39 -3.39 -12.20
C ASP A 26 10.26 -2.23 -11.68
N ALA A 27 11.49 -2.08 -12.17
CA ALA A 27 12.41 -1.01 -11.76
C ALA A 27 12.13 0.36 -12.41
N GLU A 28 10.98 0.56 -13.07
CA GLU A 28 10.64 1.81 -13.78
C GLU A 28 9.32 2.46 -13.32
N GLN A 29 8.69 1.98 -12.25
CA GLN A 29 7.51 2.64 -11.69
C GLN A 29 7.87 3.35 -10.38
N GLN A 30 7.94 4.67 -10.45
CA GLN A 30 8.30 5.61 -9.38
C GLN A 30 7.25 5.69 -8.23
N GLY A 31 6.59 4.57 -7.91
CA GLY A 31 5.56 4.45 -6.90
C GLY A 31 5.88 3.36 -5.89
N TRP A 32 5.76 3.67 -4.60
CA TRP A 32 5.87 2.71 -3.52
C TRP A 32 4.56 1.95 -3.38
N ARG A 33 4.62 0.62 -3.42
CA ARG A 33 3.46 -0.25 -3.14
C ARG A 33 3.70 -1.07 -1.88
N SER A 34 2.72 -1.12 -0.99
CA SER A 34 2.75 -1.95 0.21
C SER A 34 1.43 -2.67 0.40
N GLU A 35 1.48 -3.90 0.89
CA GLU A 35 0.30 -4.68 1.25
C GLU A 35 0.37 -5.03 2.74
N ILE A 36 -0.75 -4.90 3.44
CA ILE A 36 -0.84 -5.11 4.88
C ILE A 36 -2.08 -5.97 5.19
N ASP A 37 -1.88 -7.10 5.86
CA ASP A 37 -2.96 -7.86 6.49
C ASP A 37 -3.12 -7.39 7.93
N LEU A 38 -4.28 -6.86 8.26
CA LEU A 38 -4.62 -6.35 9.57
C LEU A 38 -5.67 -7.25 10.20
N ASN A 39 -5.38 -7.78 11.39
CA ASN A 39 -6.40 -8.42 12.22
C ASN A 39 -6.78 -7.47 13.34
N ILE A 40 -7.94 -6.83 13.22
CA ILE A 40 -8.39 -5.79 14.14
C ILE A 40 -9.47 -6.36 15.06
N ALA A 41 -9.25 -6.28 16.38
CA ALA A 41 -10.23 -6.73 17.36
C ALA A 41 -11.58 -6.00 17.16
N GLY A 42 -12.67 -6.75 16.97
CA GLY A 42 -14.00 -6.22 16.71
C GLY A 42 -14.33 -5.93 15.24
N LEU A 43 -13.33 -5.94 14.35
CA LEU A 43 -13.48 -5.74 12.90
C LEU A 43 -13.01 -6.95 12.07
N GLY A 44 -12.28 -7.88 12.67
CA GLY A 44 -11.77 -9.07 12.00
C GLY A 44 -10.62 -8.76 11.04
N ARG A 45 -10.42 -9.64 10.05
CA ARG A 45 -9.36 -9.49 9.05
C ARG A 45 -9.75 -8.46 8.01
N VAL A 46 -8.85 -7.50 7.79
CA VAL A 46 -8.91 -6.46 6.78
C VAL A 46 -7.60 -6.47 6.02
N LYS A 47 -7.67 -6.47 4.69
CA LYS A 47 -6.50 -6.39 3.83
C LYS A 47 -6.41 -5.00 3.24
N ALA A 48 -5.28 -4.34 3.40
CA ALA A 48 -5.03 -2.99 2.89
C ALA A 48 -3.90 -3.01 1.86
N SER A 49 -4.17 -2.54 0.66
CA SER A 49 -3.17 -2.30 -0.38
C SER A 49 -2.95 -0.80 -0.47
N LEU A 50 -1.70 -0.37 -0.42
CA LEU A 50 -1.30 1.03 -0.49
C LEU A 50 -0.41 1.23 -1.71
N TRP A 51 -0.70 2.27 -2.48
CA TRP A 51 0.14 2.77 -3.54
C TRP A 51 0.41 4.24 -3.29
N MET A 52 1.68 4.62 -3.18
CA MET A 52 2.11 6.00 -3.02
C MET A 52 2.96 6.39 -4.22
N GLN A 53 2.64 7.51 -4.85
CA GLN A 53 3.42 8.05 -5.95
C GLN A 53 3.56 9.56 -5.77
N ALA A 54 4.80 10.04 -5.63
CA ALA A 54 5.13 11.44 -5.37
C ALA A 54 4.34 12.05 -4.19
N HIS A 55 3.20 12.70 -4.47
CA HIS A 55 2.33 13.36 -3.47
C HIS A 55 0.91 12.79 -3.40
N SER A 56 0.68 11.68 -4.09
CA SER A 56 -0.60 11.00 -4.16
C SER A 56 -0.52 9.65 -3.43
N VAL A 57 -1.54 9.32 -2.65
CA VAL A 57 -1.70 8.02 -2.00
C VAL A 57 -3.06 7.43 -2.36
N GLU A 58 -3.03 6.18 -2.80
CA GLU A 58 -4.18 5.35 -3.03
C GLU A 58 -4.17 4.20 -2.03
N ILE A 59 -5.31 3.99 -1.37
CA ILE A 59 -5.50 2.92 -0.40
C ILE A 59 -6.72 2.13 -0.81
N GLU A 60 -6.55 0.85 -1.02
CA GLU A 60 -7.65 -0.09 -1.22
C GLU A 60 -7.80 -0.92 0.05
N LEU A 61 -8.97 -0.82 0.68
CA LEU A 61 -9.35 -1.58 1.86
C LEU A 61 -10.31 -2.68 1.44
N ASN A 62 -9.94 -3.92 1.73
CA ASN A 62 -10.76 -5.10 1.48
C ASN A 62 -11.22 -5.67 2.81
N ALA A 63 -12.54 -5.67 3.04
CA ALA A 63 -13.14 -6.23 4.24
C ALA A 63 -14.00 -7.45 3.91
N ALA A 64 -13.76 -8.56 4.60
CA ALA A 64 -14.51 -9.80 4.37
C ALA A 64 -15.94 -9.77 4.95
N GLN A 65 -16.22 -8.88 5.91
CA GLN A 65 -17.51 -8.80 6.59
C GLN A 65 -18.20 -7.46 6.32
N GLU A 66 -19.51 -7.50 6.07
CA GLU A 66 -20.33 -6.30 5.83
C GLU A 66 -20.35 -5.35 7.05
N LEU A 67 -20.37 -5.89 8.27
CA LEU A 67 -20.31 -5.08 9.50
C LEU A 67 -18.98 -4.31 9.60
N THR A 68 -17.88 -4.96 9.26
CA THR A 68 -16.55 -4.35 9.18
C THR A 68 -16.50 -3.27 8.11
N ARG A 69 -17.11 -3.53 6.94
CA ARG A 69 -17.21 -2.55 5.86
C ARG A 69 -17.93 -1.28 6.33
N ARG A 70 -19.08 -1.40 6.97
CA ARG A 70 -19.83 -0.24 7.50
C ARG A 70 -19.05 0.56 8.54
N GLN A 71 -18.30 -0.12 9.41
CA GLN A 71 -17.47 0.58 10.38
C GLN A 71 -16.27 1.29 9.72
N LEU A 72 -15.63 0.64 8.73
CA LEU A 72 -14.58 1.27 7.94
C LEU A 72 -15.11 2.47 7.18
N GLU A 73 -16.29 2.36 6.55
CA GLU A 73 -16.97 3.45 5.84
C GLU A 73 -17.15 4.68 6.74
N GLY A 74 -17.57 4.49 8.00
CA GLY A 74 -17.65 5.57 8.98
C GLY A 74 -16.30 6.17 9.40
N GLY A 75 -15.20 5.43 9.20
CA GLY A 75 -13.83 5.85 9.51
C GLY A 75 -13.04 6.40 8.33
N ILE A 76 -13.50 6.23 7.07
CA ILE A 76 -12.77 6.63 5.86
C ILE A 76 -12.44 8.12 5.88
N GLU A 77 -13.43 8.97 6.19
CA GLU A 77 -13.22 10.42 6.19
C GLU A 77 -12.18 10.86 7.21
N SER A 78 -12.14 10.20 8.37
CA SER A 78 -11.11 10.45 9.40
C SER A 78 -9.73 9.99 8.95
N LEU A 79 -9.65 8.83 8.29
CA LEU A 79 -8.39 8.32 7.71
C LEU A 79 -7.88 9.25 6.61
N ARG A 80 -8.77 9.70 5.72
CA ARG A 80 -8.47 10.64 4.64
C ARG A 80 -7.95 11.96 5.18
N SER A 81 -8.61 12.52 6.19
CA SER A 81 -8.19 13.77 6.83
C SER A 81 -6.81 13.64 7.48
N ARG A 82 -6.52 12.52 8.14
CA ARG A 82 -5.18 12.25 8.70
C ARG A 82 -4.11 12.19 7.62
N LEU A 83 -4.36 11.47 6.53
CA LEU A 83 -3.42 11.34 5.42
C LEU A 83 -3.18 12.70 4.74
N ALA A 84 -4.22 13.47 4.47
CA ALA A 84 -4.08 14.84 3.97
C ALA A 84 -3.25 15.71 4.92
N GLY A 85 -3.45 15.57 6.24
CA GLY A 85 -2.66 16.26 7.26
C GLY A 85 -1.17 15.86 7.31
N HIS A 86 -0.79 14.74 6.68
CA HIS A 86 0.61 14.29 6.58
C HIS A 86 1.33 14.78 5.31
N GLY A 87 0.67 15.57 4.45
CA GLY A 87 1.28 16.18 3.28
C GLY A 87 1.01 15.47 1.95
N PHE A 88 0.02 14.57 1.91
CA PHE A 88 -0.50 14.03 0.65
C PHE A 88 -1.52 15.00 0.05
N GLU A 89 -1.30 15.41 -1.20
CA GLU A 89 -2.20 16.33 -1.93
C GLU A 89 -3.41 15.59 -2.51
N GLU A 90 -3.19 14.35 -2.97
CA GLU A 90 -4.26 13.49 -3.47
C GLU A 90 -4.37 12.23 -2.62
N VAL A 91 -5.51 12.06 -1.95
CA VAL A 91 -5.81 10.87 -1.16
C VAL A 91 -7.04 10.18 -1.76
N ARG A 92 -6.83 8.99 -2.31
CA ARG A 92 -7.87 8.08 -2.79
C ARG A 92 -7.98 6.91 -1.83
N ILE A 93 -9.20 6.65 -1.35
CA ILE A 93 -9.49 5.49 -0.51
C ILE A 93 -10.66 4.78 -1.14
N ASP A 94 -10.42 3.54 -1.56
CA ASP A 94 -11.45 2.65 -2.06
C ASP A 94 -11.74 1.57 -1.02
N LEU A 95 -13.02 1.27 -0.81
CA LEU A 95 -13.47 0.26 0.13
C LEU A 95 -14.18 -0.84 -0.66
N ASN A 96 -13.42 -1.87 -0.97
CA ASN A 96 -13.93 -3.05 -1.63
C ASN A 96 -14.67 -3.95 -0.64
N GLY A 97 -15.84 -4.43 -1.09
CA GLY A 97 -16.61 -5.46 -0.40
C GLY A 97 -15.90 -6.82 -0.42
N PRO A 98 -16.49 -7.84 0.22
CA PRO A 98 -15.92 -9.19 0.16
C PRO A 98 -15.73 -9.57 -1.30
N VAL A 99 -14.48 -9.89 -1.66
CA VAL A 99 -14.16 -10.48 -2.95
C VAL A 99 -14.82 -11.86 -2.96
N GLU A 100 -16.05 -11.93 -3.48
CA GLU A 100 -16.69 -13.19 -3.85
C GLU A 100 -15.89 -13.80 -4.99
N GLY A 101 -14.82 -14.52 -4.68
CA GLY A 101 -13.99 -15.10 -5.73
C GLY A 101 -12.61 -15.52 -5.28
N GLN A 102 -12.53 -16.55 -4.42
CA GLN A 102 -11.55 -17.60 -4.63
C GLN A 102 -12.00 -18.90 -3.97
N LEU A 103 -13.03 -19.52 -4.56
CA LEU A 103 -13.22 -20.96 -4.46
C LEU A 103 -12.42 -21.58 -5.62
N SER A 104 -11.36 -22.31 -5.29
CA SER A 104 -10.75 -23.32 -6.16
C SER A 104 -10.45 -24.54 -5.32
#